data_AF-A0A542S2E1-F1
#
_entry.id   AF-A0A542S2E1-F1
#
_cell.length_a   1.000
_cell.length_b   1.000
_cell.length_c   1.000
_cell.angle_alpha   90.00
_cell.angle_beta   90.00
_cell.angle_gamma   90.00
#
_symmetry.space_group_name_H-M   'P 1'
#
loop_
_entity.id
_entity.type
_entity.pdbx_description
1 polymer ?
#
loop_
_entity_poly.entity_id
_entity_poly.type
_entity_poly.pdbx_seq_one_letter_code
_entity_poly.pdbx_strand_id
1 'polypeptide(L)'
;MPSLAPLSARSVMLSLLLGSHPDRMSAAELVRAGEHFGVPPATTRVALTRAVAAGDLQRADGDYVLGARLAARQRRQDEAVLDAETAWDGTWEMAVVVVAGRTGAERAALRDRLTSYRMAELREGVWTRPANLRRPREYAAEVVLSTFTATPDEDPAALARQLWDLGDWAAQGRSLLARLEATPEPAARLAVAAHVVRHLASDPLLPTALLPADWPAASMRTAYAAYQDELRSLWTVAR
;
A
#
# COMPACT_ATOMS: atom_id res chain seq x y z
N MET A 1 -2.59 18.21 13.85
CA MET A 1 -2.61 16.74 13.93
C MET A 1 -1.49 16.27 14.85
N PRO A 2 -1.67 15.24 15.68
CA PRO A 2 -0.67 14.81 16.65
C PRO A 2 0.63 14.32 15.97
N SER A 3 1.74 14.37 16.72
CA SER A 3 3.01 13.78 16.31
C SER A 3 2.80 12.29 16.00
N LEU A 4 3.38 11.81 14.90
CA LEU A 4 3.28 10.38 14.58
C LEU A 4 4.15 9.63 15.56
N ALA A 5 3.58 8.62 16.23
CA ALA A 5 4.32 7.80 17.17
C ALA A 5 5.52 7.13 16.46
N PRO A 6 6.68 7.00 17.15
CA PRO A 6 7.82 6.27 16.62
C PRO A 6 7.43 4.84 16.21
N LEU A 7 8.03 4.36 15.13
CA LEU A 7 7.81 2.99 14.67
C LEU A 7 8.35 1.97 15.66
N SER A 8 7.68 0.83 15.78
CA SER A 8 8.26 -0.32 16.48
C SER A 8 9.49 -0.83 15.72
N ALA A 9 10.44 -1.46 16.43
CA ALA A 9 11.63 -2.05 15.82
C ALA A 9 11.30 -2.99 14.64
N ARG A 10 10.22 -3.78 14.76
CA ARG A 10 9.73 -4.64 13.66
C ARG A 10 9.35 -3.81 12.43
N SER A 11 8.59 -2.72 12.63
CA SER A 11 8.17 -1.86 11.53
C SER A 11 9.34 -1.13 10.89
N VAL A 12 10.36 -0.74 11.67
CA VAL A 12 11.61 -0.17 11.13
C VAL A 12 12.26 -1.17 10.19
N MET A 13 12.45 -2.43 10.62
CA MET A 13 13.10 -3.47 9.78
C MET A 13 12.32 -3.76 8.49
N LEU A 14 10.98 -3.79 8.56
CA LEU A 14 10.15 -3.98 7.38
C LEU A 14 10.23 -2.80 6.41
N SER A 15 10.26 -1.56 6.92
CA SER A 15 10.41 -0.36 6.10
C SER A 15 11.77 -0.31 5.39
N LEU A 16 12.84 -0.77 6.05
CA LEU A 16 14.17 -0.84 5.45
C LEU A 16 14.22 -1.85 4.29
N LEU A 17 13.68 -3.05 4.49
CA LEU A 17 13.64 -4.08 3.45
C LEU A 17 12.64 -3.79 2.32
N LEU A 18 11.64 -2.94 2.56
CA LEU A 18 10.77 -2.40 1.50
C LEU A 18 11.53 -1.44 0.56
N GLY A 19 12.49 -0.67 1.08
CA GLY A 19 13.35 0.24 0.30
C GLY A 19 14.53 -0.41 -0.40
N SER A 20 14.93 -1.60 0.05
CA SER A 20 16.04 -2.34 -0.56
C SER A 20 15.62 -3.20 -1.74
N HIS A 21 14.33 -3.52 -1.95
CA HIS A 21 13.93 -4.47 -3.01
C HIS A 21 14.43 -4.07 -4.41
N PRO A 22 15.00 -5.00 -5.21
CA PRO A 22 15.09 -6.46 -4.98
C PRO A 22 16.23 -6.91 -4.05
N ASP A 23 17.01 -5.99 -3.52
CA ASP A 23 18.19 -6.27 -2.71
C ASP A 23 17.84 -6.89 -1.36
N ARG A 24 18.67 -7.86 -1.00
CA ARG A 24 18.69 -8.53 0.30
C ARG A 24 19.53 -7.71 1.27
N MET A 25 19.22 -7.76 2.57
CA MET A 25 20.07 -7.14 3.59
C MET A 25 20.54 -8.19 4.58
N SER A 26 21.85 -8.20 4.84
CA SER A 26 22.45 -9.01 5.89
C SER A 26 21.99 -8.56 7.28
N ALA A 27 22.13 -9.45 8.26
CA ALA A 27 21.86 -9.11 9.67
C ALA A 27 22.71 -7.92 10.15
N ALA A 28 23.94 -7.81 9.66
CA ALA A 28 24.86 -6.74 10.05
C ALA A 28 24.41 -5.38 9.50
N GLU A 29 23.99 -5.33 8.23
CA GLU A 29 23.42 -4.13 7.62
C GLU A 29 22.14 -3.69 8.33
N LEU A 30 21.25 -4.62 8.66
CA LEU A 30 20.01 -4.31 9.39
C LEU A 30 20.26 -3.83 10.82
N VAL A 31 21.30 -4.34 11.50
CA VAL A 31 21.68 -3.86 12.84
C VAL A 31 22.23 -2.43 12.76
N ARG A 32 23.20 -2.17 11.86
CA ARG A 32 23.70 -0.81 11.61
C ARG A 32 22.56 0.13 11.25
N ALA A 33 21.60 -0.38 10.49
CA ALA A 33 20.41 0.38 10.12
C ALA A 33 19.49 0.70 11.27
N GLY A 34 19.17 -0.29 12.09
CA GLY A 34 18.44 -0.07 13.32
C GLY A 34 19.05 1.03 14.17
N GLU A 35 20.39 1.06 14.32
CA GLU A 35 21.08 2.03 15.16
C GLU A 35 20.89 3.49 14.70
N HIS A 36 20.90 3.75 13.38
CA HIS A 36 20.61 5.08 12.83
C HIS A 36 19.18 5.57 13.17
N PHE A 37 18.23 4.65 13.34
CA PHE A 37 16.86 4.95 13.77
C PHE A 37 16.66 4.82 15.28
N GLY A 38 17.74 4.69 16.06
CA GLY A 38 17.68 4.56 17.53
C GLY A 38 17.17 3.20 18.02
N VAL A 39 17.24 2.15 17.19
CA VAL A 39 16.89 0.78 17.58
C VAL A 39 18.15 0.02 18.00
N PRO A 40 18.27 -0.38 19.28
CA PRO A 40 19.45 -1.09 19.76
C PRO A 40 19.67 -2.44 19.05
N PRO A 41 20.92 -2.91 18.87
CA PRO A 41 21.24 -4.16 18.19
C PRO A 41 20.49 -5.40 18.71
N ALA A 42 20.35 -5.52 20.04
CA ALA A 42 19.62 -6.62 20.66
C ALA A 42 18.14 -6.61 20.25
N THR A 43 17.52 -5.43 20.29
CA THR A 43 16.12 -5.21 19.88
C THR A 43 15.92 -5.51 18.39
N THR A 44 16.87 -5.09 17.53
CA THR A 44 16.86 -5.40 16.10
C THR A 44 16.87 -6.91 15.85
N ARG A 45 17.79 -7.66 16.49
CA ARG A 45 17.85 -9.12 16.32
C ARG A 45 16.56 -9.81 16.75
N VAL A 46 15.97 -9.40 17.87
CA VAL A 46 14.67 -9.93 18.33
C VAL A 46 13.55 -9.60 17.34
N ALA A 47 13.52 -8.37 16.81
CA ALA A 47 12.53 -7.95 15.83
C ALA A 47 12.62 -8.76 14.53
N LEU A 48 13.84 -9.01 14.04
CA LEU A 48 14.08 -9.84 12.85
C LEU A 48 13.59 -11.28 13.06
N THR A 49 13.94 -11.91 14.19
CA THR A 49 13.45 -13.26 14.53
C THR A 49 11.93 -13.31 14.57
N ARG A 50 11.27 -12.33 15.20
CA ARG A 50 9.80 -12.25 15.25
C ARG A 50 9.17 -11.98 13.89
N ALA A 51 9.82 -11.21 13.02
CA ALA A 51 9.33 -10.94 11.68
C ALA A 51 9.42 -12.19 10.78
N VAL A 52 10.49 -12.98 10.92
CA VAL A 52 10.63 -14.29 10.26
C VAL A 52 9.60 -15.28 10.78
N ALA A 53 9.45 -15.41 12.11
CA ALA A 53 8.48 -16.33 12.71
C ALA A 53 7.03 -16.05 12.29
N ALA A 54 6.73 -14.79 11.99
CA ALA A 54 5.42 -14.36 11.51
C ALA A 54 5.29 -14.35 9.97
N GLY A 55 6.33 -14.76 9.24
CA GLY A 55 6.33 -14.83 7.77
C GLY A 55 6.40 -13.47 7.06
N ASP A 56 6.65 -12.37 7.79
CA ASP A 56 6.81 -11.05 7.16
C ASP A 56 8.18 -10.90 6.50
N LEU A 57 9.19 -11.61 7.03
CA LEU A 57 10.52 -11.74 6.45
C LEU A 57 10.87 -13.22 6.23
N GLN A 58 11.84 -13.48 5.36
CA GLN A 58 12.43 -14.81 5.18
C GLN A 58 13.96 -14.67 5.09
N ARG A 59 14.66 -15.76 5.41
CA ARG A 59 16.11 -15.84 5.22
C ARG A 59 16.42 -16.52 3.89
N ALA A 60 17.29 -15.91 3.10
CA ALA A 60 17.75 -16.43 1.82
C ALA A 60 19.26 -16.24 1.72
N ASP A 61 20.01 -17.34 1.70
CA ASP A 61 21.49 -17.37 1.67
C ASP A 61 22.16 -16.57 2.79
N GLY A 62 21.57 -16.59 3.99
CA GLY A 62 22.08 -15.88 5.18
C GLY A 62 21.53 -14.45 5.34
N ASP A 63 21.01 -13.86 4.27
CA ASP A 63 20.43 -12.52 4.27
C ASP A 63 18.92 -12.54 4.51
N TYR A 64 18.36 -11.37 4.83
CA TYR A 64 16.93 -11.17 4.97
C TYR A 64 16.34 -10.56 3.72
N VAL A 65 15.17 -11.07 3.35
CA VAL A 65 14.32 -10.51 2.30
C VAL A 65 12.87 -10.47 2.78
N LEU A 66 12.03 -9.68 2.10
CA LEU A 66 10.60 -9.65 2.38
C LEU A 66 10.00 -11.05 2.17
N GLY A 67 9.10 -11.44 3.07
CA GLY A 67 8.31 -12.66 2.92
C GLY A 67 7.41 -12.58 1.68
N ALA A 68 7.10 -13.73 1.08
CA ALA A 68 6.40 -13.83 -0.20
C ALA A 68 5.08 -13.02 -0.24
N ARG A 69 4.32 -13.00 0.87
CA ARG A 69 3.07 -12.25 1.00
C ARG A 69 3.26 -10.74 0.85
N LEU A 70 4.27 -10.19 1.52
CA LEU A 70 4.55 -8.76 1.52
C LEU A 70 5.15 -8.31 0.17
N ALA A 71 6.05 -9.13 -0.40
CA ALA A 71 6.61 -8.90 -1.72
C ALA A 71 5.54 -8.96 -2.84
N ALA A 72 4.63 -9.94 -2.79
CA ALA A 72 3.52 -10.02 -3.74
C ALA A 72 2.55 -8.84 -3.61
N ARG A 73 2.33 -8.34 -2.39
CA ARG A 73 1.53 -7.13 -2.17
C ARG A 73 2.18 -5.90 -2.79
N GLN A 74 3.49 -5.73 -2.64
CA GLN A 74 4.24 -4.62 -3.22
C GLN A 74 4.17 -4.64 -4.76
N ARG A 75 4.49 -5.77 -5.40
CA ARG A 75 4.39 -5.89 -6.87
C ARG A 75 3.00 -5.56 -7.41
N ARG A 76 1.94 -6.04 -6.75
CA ARG A 76 0.56 -5.71 -7.14
C ARG A 76 0.24 -4.23 -6.99
N GLN A 77 0.89 -3.52 -6.06
CA GLN A 77 0.73 -2.08 -5.95
C GLN A 77 1.42 -1.38 -7.12
N ASP A 78 2.67 -1.75 -7.41
CA ASP A 78 3.46 -1.16 -8.49
C ASP A 78 2.79 -1.38 -9.86
N GLU A 79 2.35 -2.60 -10.16
CA GLU A 79 1.62 -2.94 -11.39
C GLU A 79 0.29 -2.16 -11.50
N ALA A 80 -0.47 -2.06 -10.41
CA ALA A 80 -1.76 -1.37 -10.43
C ALA A 80 -1.60 0.15 -10.63
N VAL A 81 -0.47 0.73 -10.23
CA VAL A 81 -0.16 2.14 -10.51
C VAL A 81 0.03 2.37 -12.00
N LEU A 82 0.80 1.52 -12.68
CA LEU A 82 1.01 1.61 -14.13
C LEU A 82 -0.30 1.40 -14.90
N ASP A 83 -1.17 0.53 -14.41
CA ASP A 83 -2.49 0.33 -15.01
C ASP A 83 -3.41 1.54 -14.84
N ALA A 84 -3.34 2.24 -13.70
CA ALA A 84 -4.17 3.42 -13.44
C ALA A 84 -3.91 4.56 -14.45
N GLU A 85 -2.72 4.61 -15.02
CA GLU A 85 -2.30 5.59 -16.04
C GLU A 85 -2.77 5.21 -17.46
N THR A 86 -3.34 4.02 -17.64
CA THR A 86 -3.84 3.56 -18.94
C THR A 86 -5.17 4.23 -19.29
N ALA A 87 -5.42 4.44 -20.58
CA ALA A 87 -6.68 4.95 -21.07
C ALA A 87 -7.85 4.06 -20.63
N TRP A 88 -8.91 4.70 -20.15
CA TRP A 88 -10.12 4.05 -19.66
C TRP A 88 -11.31 4.42 -20.57
N ASP A 89 -12.13 3.43 -20.91
CA ASP A 89 -13.19 3.52 -21.94
C ASP A 89 -14.58 3.82 -21.37
N GLY A 90 -14.68 4.11 -20.07
CA GLY A 90 -15.97 4.34 -19.40
C GLY A 90 -16.52 3.11 -18.69
N THR A 91 -15.94 1.92 -18.86
CA THR A 91 -16.47 0.68 -18.28
C THR A 91 -16.13 0.49 -16.80
N TRP A 92 -17.02 -0.11 -16.04
CA TRP A 92 -16.87 -0.42 -14.62
C TRP A 92 -17.00 -1.92 -14.39
N GLU A 93 -16.21 -2.43 -13.46
CA GLU A 93 -16.38 -3.76 -12.91
C GLU A 93 -17.39 -3.69 -11.77
N MET A 94 -18.36 -4.60 -11.75
CA MET A 94 -19.31 -4.74 -10.64
C MET A 94 -19.29 -6.15 -10.08
N ALA A 95 -19.37 -6.27 -8.75
CA ALA A 95 -19.53 -7.54 -8.05
C ALA A 95 -20.72 -7.45 -7.10
N VAL A 96 -21.66 -8.39 -7.25
CA VAL A 96 -22.88 -8.48 -6.46
C VAL A 96 -22.83 -9.75 -5.61
N VAL A 97 -23.02 -9.61 -4.30
CA VAL A 97 -23.14 -10.76 -3.41
C VAL A 97 -24.51 -11.42 -3.62
N VAL A 98 -24.52 -12.69 -4.00
CA VAL A 98 -25.74 -13.43 -4.35
C VAL A 98 -26.18 -14.47 -3.31
N VAL A 99 -25.49 -14.51 -2.17
CA VAL A 99 -25.81 -15.42 -1.06
C VAL A 99 -26.22 -14.67 0.21
N ALA A 100 -27.22 -15.19 0.90
CA ALA A 100 -27.69 -14.69 2.20
C ALA A 100 -27.06 -15.47 3.37
N GLY A 101 -27.24 -14.98 4.60
CA GLY A 101 -26.92 -15.73 5.82
C GLY A 101 -25.43 -15.85 6.18
N ARG A 102 -24.54 -15.08 5.53
CA ARG A 102 -23.10 -15.09 5.84
C ARG A 102 -22.82 -14.58 7.25
N THR A 103 -21.93 -15.28 7.94
CA THR A 103 -21.42 -14.89 9.25
C THR A 103 -20.71 -13.54 9.20
N GLY A 104 -20.53 -12.90 10.37
CA GLY A 104 -19.77 -11.65 10.45
C GLY A 104 -18.33 -11.77 9.94
N ALA A 105 -17.68 -12.90 10.23
CA ALA A 105 -16.31 -13.18 9.79
C ALA A 105 -16.21 -13.33 8.27
N GLU A 106 -17.12 -14.05 7.62
CA GLU A 106 -17.16 -14.21 6.17
C GLU A 106 -17.43 -12.87 5.45
N ARG A 107 -18.30 -12.03 6.02
CA ARG A 107 -18.56 -10.69 5.49
C ARG A 107 -17.34 -9.79 5.60
N ALA A 108 -16.63 -9.82 6.73
CA ALA A 108 -15.38 -9.07 6.91
C ALA A 108 -14.30 -9.54 5.93
N ALA A 109 -14.10 -10.85 5.79
CA ALA A 109 -13.11 -11.42 4.88
C ALA A 109 -13.39 -11.06 3.41
N LEU A 110 -14.65 -11.11 2.96
CA LEU A 110 -15.00 -10.69 1.61
C LEU A 110 -14.75 -9.20 1.40
N ARG A 111 -15.12 -8.35 2.38
CA ARG A 111 -14.86 -6.90 2.33
C ARG A 111 -13.36 -6.62 2.20
N ASP A 112 -12.53 -7.26 3.03
CA ASP A 112 -11.08 -7.10 2.96
C ASP A 112 -10.51 -7.53 1.60
N ARG A 113 -11.02 -8.64 1.05
CA ARG A 113 -10.67 -9.13 -0.29
C ARG A 113 -11.06 -8.11 -1.36
N LEU A 114 -12.31 -7.66 -1.42
CA LEU A 114 -12.78 -6.72 -2.43
C LEU A 114 -12.08 -5.35 -2.33
N THR A 115 -11.83 -4.84 -1.11
CA THR A 115 -11.04 -3.62 -0.87
C THR A 115 -9.59 -3.78 -1.34
N SER A 116 -8.98 -4.96 -1.20
CA SER A 116 -7.65 -5.24 -1.75
C SER A 116 -7.63 -5.16 -3.28
N TYR A 117 -8.79 -5.43 -3.91
CA TYR A 117 -9.06 -5.24 -5.33
C TYR A 117 -9.58 -3.83 -5.69
N ARG A 118 -9.49 -2.86 -4.77
CA ARG A 118 -9.93 -1.45 -4.98
C ARG A 118 -11.40 -1.33 -5.37
N MET A 119 -12.20 -2.34 -5.08
CA MET A 119 -13.65 -2.24 -5.19
C MET A 119 -14.16 -1.37 -4.04
N ALA A 120 -15.11 -0.49 -4.33
CA ALA A 120 -15.83 0.26 -3.31
C ALA A 120 -17.27 -0.26 -3.19
N GLU A 121 -17.80 -0.23 -1.97
CA GLU A 121 -19.18 -0.65 -1.68
C GLU A 121 -20.13 0.50 -2.06
N LEU A 122 -20.86 0.34 -3.16
CA LEU A 122 -21.88 1.31 -3.59
C LEU A 122 -23.09 1.27 -2.65
N ARG A 123 -23.43 0.06 -2.21
CA ARG A 123 -24.44 -0.25 -1.19
C ARG A 123 -24.17 -1.64 -0.66
N GLU A 124 -24.86 -2.02 0.42
CA GLU A 124 -24.72 -3.36 0.99
C GLU A 124 -24.80 -4.45 -0.09
N GLY A 125 -23.72 -5.21 -0.23
CA GLY A 125 -23.62 -6.34 -1.16
C GLY A 125 -23.35 -5.98 -2.63
N VAL A 126 -23.23 -4.70 -2.99
CA VAL A 126 -22.91 -4.25 -4.34
C VAL A 126 -21.62 -3.46 -4.34
N TRP A 127 -20.64 -3.97 -5.07
CA TRP A 127 -19.29 -3.43 -5.12
C TRP A 127 -18.95 -3.04 -6.54
N THR A 128 -18.27 -1.92 -6.73
CA THR A 128 -17.92 -1.43 -8.07
C THR A 128 -16.60 -0.67 -8.09
N ARG A 129 -15.99 -0.59 -9.29
CA ARG A 129 -14.84 0.28 -9.59
C ARG A 129 -14.70 0.49 -11.10
N PRO A 130 -13.97 1.52 -11.56
CA PRO A 130 -13.61 1.63 -12.97
C PRO A 130 -12.78 0.42 -13.42
N ALA A 131 -13.01 -0.09 -14.62
CA ALA A 131 -12.32 -1.27 -15.17
C ALA A 131 -10.95 -0.95 -15.79
N ASN A 132 -10.18 -0.04 -15.17
CA ASN A 132 -8.88 0.42 -15.68
C ASN A 132 -7.68 -0.45 -15.24
N LEU A 133 -7.86 -1.37 -14.28
CA LEU A 133 -6.75 -2.20 -13.79
C LEU A 133 -6.72 -3.53 -14.54
N ARG A 134 -5.57 -3.88 -15.11
CA ARG A 134 -5.37 -5.06 -15.97
C ARG A 134 -4.99 -6.32 -15.19
N ARG A 135 -4.90 -6.23 -13.86
CA ARG A 135 -4.63 -7.37 -13.00
C ARG A 135 -5.74 -8.44 -13.06
N PRO A 136 -5.41 -9.74 -12.87
CA PRO A 136 -6.40 -10.79 -12.79
C PRO A 136 -7.47 -10.52 -11.72
N ARG A 137 -8.75 -10.71 -12.08
CA ARG A 137 -9.90 -10.53 -11.19
C ARG A 137 -10.17 -11.81 -10.40
N GLU A 138 -9.24 -12.27 -9.57
CA GLU A 138 -9.39 -13.55 -8.85
C GLU A 138 -10.64 -13.59 -7.96
N TYR A 139 -11.07 -12.42 -7.46
CA TYR A 139 -12.31 -12.29 -6.71
C TYR A 139 -13.54 -12.73 -7.51
N ALA A 140 -13.51 -12.71 -8.85
CA ALA A 140 -14.63 -13.13 -9.69
C ALA A 140 -14.90 -14.64 -9.62
N ALA A 141 -13.93 -15.44 -9.15
CA ALA A 141 -14.10 -16.88 -8.94
C ALA A 141 -14.81 -17.22 -7.61
N GLU A 142 -15.06 -16.23 -6.76
CA GLU A 142 -15.78 -16.42 -5.50
C GLU A 142 -17.23 -16.83 -5.78
N VAL A 143 -17.63 -18.03 -5.37
CA VAL A 143 -18.99 -18.58 -5.59
C VAL A 143 -20.10 -17.73 -4.97
N VAL A 144 -19.75 -16.85 -4.03
CA VAL A 144 -20.67 -15.94 -3.36
C VAL A 144 -20.95 -14.66 -4.16
N LEU A 145 -20.25 -14.46 -5.29
CA LEU A 145 -20.36 -13.29 -6.14
C LEU A 145 -20.93 -13.64 -7.52
N SER A 146 -21.71 -12.72 -8.08
CA SER A 146 -21.92 -12.59 -9.52
C SER A 146 -21.25 -11.31 -9.98
N THR A 147 -20.44 -11.40 -11.04
CA THR A 147 -19.68 -10.26 -11.56
C THR A 147 -20.19 -9.79 -12.91
N PHE A 148 -20.18 -8.48 -13.11
CA PHE A 148 -20.65 -7.83 -14.32
C PHE A 148 -19.61 -6.82 -14.81
N THR A 149 -19.72 -6.45 -16.08
CA THR A 149 -19.17 -5.21 -16.62
C THR A 149 -20.35 -4.28 -16.89
N ALA A 150 -20.25 -3.04 -16.46
CA ALA A 150 -21.32 -2.05 -16.56
C ALA A 150 -20.77 -0.69 -17.00
N THR A 151 -21.66 0.18 -17.45
CA THR A 151 -21.37 1.60 -17.63
C THR A 151 -22.40 2.37 -16.80
N PRO A 152 -21.99 3.29 -15.91
CA PRO A 152 -22.92 4.12 -15.17
C PRO A 152 -23.73 4.99 -16.14
N ASP A 153 -25.04 5.07 -15.91
CA ASP A 153 -25.90 6.02 -16.63
C ASP A 153 -25.65 7.47 -16.17
N GLU A 154 -25.24 7.64 -14.90
CA GLU A 154 -24.89 8.92 -14.30
C GLU A 154 -23.44 9.34 -14.60
N ASP A 155 -23.09 10.58 -14.25
CA ASP A 155 -21.71 11.07 -14.35
C ASP A 155 -20.75 10.16 -13.56
N PRO A 156 -19.79 9.48 -14.22
CA PRO A 156 -18.87 8.58 -13.55
C PRO A 156 -17.95 9.30 -12.54
N ALA A 157 -17.70 10.61 -12.72
CA ALA A 157 -16.92 11.40 -11.76
C ALA A 157 -17.73 11.72 -10.50
N ALA A 158 -19.05 11.89 -10.61
CA ALA A 158 -19.94 11.99 -9.46
C ALA A 158 -20.00 10.65 -8.68
N LEU A 159 -20.14 9.53 -9.39
CA LEU A 159 -20.11 8.19 -8.79
C LEU A 159 -18.79 7.94 -8.05
N ALA A 160 -17.64 8.28 -8.65
CA ALA A 160 -16.34 8.13 -8.00
C ALA A 160 -16.26 8.93 -6.68
N ARG A 161 -16.74 10.18 -6.65
CA ARG A 161 -16.78 10.99 -5.42
C ARG A 161 -17.74 10.47 -4.36
N GLN A 162 -18.77 9.73 -4.75
CA GLN A 162 -19.66 9.06 -3.80
C GLN A 162 -18.99 7.82 -3.17
N LEU A 163 -18.22 7.08 -3.96
CA LEU A 163 -17.57 5.83 -3.54
C LEU A 163 -16.31 6.05 -2.69
N TRP A 164 -15.58 7.14 -2.94
CA TRP A 164 -14.34 7.47 -2.25
C TRP A 164 -14.33 8.93 -1.82
N ASP A 165 -13.87 9.19 -0.59
CA ASP A 165 -13.56 10.55 -0.15
C ASP A 165 -12.23 11.03 -0.77
N LEU A 166 -12.30 11.42 -2.04
CA LEU A 166 -11.14 11.87 -2.82
C LEU A 166 -10.54 13.16 -2.24
N GLY A 167 -11.38 14.02 -1.65
CA GLY A 167 -10.94 15.28 -1.07
C GLY A 167 -10.08 15.07 0.17
N ASP A 168 -10.58 14.28 1.12
CA ASP A 168 -9.86 13.93 2.34
C ASP A 168 -8.59 13.13 2.03
N TRP A 169 -8.67 12.13 1.13
CA TRP A 169 -7.50 11.34 0.74
C TRP A 169 -6.39 12.24 0.16
N ALA A 170 -6.74 13.17 -0.73
CA ALA A 170 -5.78 14.09 -1.32
C ALA A 170 -5.20 15.07 -0.28
N ALA A 171 -6.03 15.58 0.65
CA ALA A 171 -5.58 16.47 1.72
C ALA A 171 -4.59 15.78 2.66
N GLN A 172 -4.88 14.55 3.07
CA GLN A 172 -3.98 13.73 3.89
C GLN A 172 -2.68 13.42 3.16
N GLY A 173 -2.75 13.08 1.86
CA GLY A 173 -1.58 12.81 1.03
C GLY A 173 -0.62 14.01 0.95
N ARG A 174 -1.16 15.22 0.70
CA ARG A 174 -0.37 16.46 0.71
C ARG A 174 0.22 16.77 2.09
N SER A 175 -0.54 16.56 3.16
CA SER A 175 -0.04 16.72 4.53
C SER A 175 1.14 15.78 4.81
N LEU A 176 1.06 14.52 4.37
CA LEU A 176 2.14 13.55 4.53
C LEU A 176 3.39 13.94 3.73
N LEU A 177 3.22 14.45 2.51
CA LEU A 177 4.34 14.99 1.71
C LEU A 177 5.07 16.12 2.43
N ALA A 178 4.33 17.16 2.83
CA ALA A 178 4.92 18.30 3.53
C ALA A 178 5.65 17.87 4.82
N ARG A 179 5.11 16.87 5.53
CA ARG A 179 5.76 16.32 6.72
C ARG A 179 7.02 15.52 6.40
N LEU A 180 7.03 14.77 5.30
CA LEU A 180 8.20 13.97 4.91
C LEU A 180 9.39 14.88 4.58
N GLU A 181 9.11 16.03 3.97
CA GLU A 181 10.10 17.08 3.68
C GLU A 181 10.54 17.84 4.93
N ALA A 182 9.61 18.21 5.80
CA ALA A 182 9.89 19.03 6.98
C ALA A 182 10.49 18.28 8.19
N THR A 183 10.56 16.95 8.17
CA THR A 183 11.03 16.14 9.31
C THR A 183 12.50 15.72 9.11
N PRO A 184 13.47 16.34 9.79
CA PRO A 184 14.88 15.98 9.64
C PRO A 184 15.28 14.74 10.45
N GLU A 185 14.60 14.42 11.55
CA GLU A 185 15.02 13.34 12.44
C GLU A 185 14.77 11.97 11.78
N PRO A 186 15.79 11.10 11.63
CA PRO A 186 15.67 9.86 10.86
C PRO A 186 14.52 8.94 11.29
N ALA A 187 14.38 8.70 12.60
CA ALA A 187 13.34 7.82 13.14
C ALA A 187 11.91 8.39 12.90
N ALA A 188 11.74 9.70 13.06
CA ALA A 188 10.46 10.36 12.82
C ALA A 188 10.15 10.42 11.32
N ARG A 189 11.15 10.73 10.47
CA ARG A 189 11.00 10.75 9.01
C ARG A 189 10.65 9.38 8.46
N LEU A 190 11.26 8.31 8.99
CA LEU A 190 10.89 6.92 8.65
C LEU A 190 9.45 6.61 9.06
N ALA A 191 8.99 7.10 10.22
CA ALA A 191 7.61 6.96 10.64
C ALA A 191 6.65 7.68 9.67
N VAL A 192 6.98 8.88 9.20
CA VAL A 192 6.21 9.59 8.17
C VAL A 192 6.20 8.80 6.86
N ALA A 193 7.36 8.34 6.38
CA ALA A 193 7.46 7.53 5.16
C ALA A 193 6.61 6.26 5.24
N ALA A 194 6.57 5.59 6.40
CA ALA A 194 5.70 4.43 6.59
C ALA A 194 4.20 4.79 6.53
N HIS A 195 3.80 6.01 6.93
CA HIS A 195 2.45 6.50 6.73
C HIS A 195 2.18 6.84 5.26
N VAL A 196 3.14 7.41 4.53
CA VAL A 196 3.04 7.65 3.08
C VAL A 196 2.71 6.35 2.34
N VAL A 197 3.46 5.27 2.60
CA VAL A 197 3.20 3.96 1.96
C VAL A 197 1.84 3.39 2.34
N ARG A 198 1.44 3.51 3.62
CA ARG A 198 0.11 3.05 4.05
C ARG A 198 -1.02 3.83 3.38
N HIS A 199 -0.82 5.13 3.17
CA HIS A 199 -1.77 6.00 2.47
C HIS A 199 -1.84 5.66 0.98
N LEU A 200 -0.69 5.48 0.32
CA LEU A 200 -0.65 4.99 -1.07
C LEU A 200 -1.30 3.62 -1.22
N ALA A 201 -1.22 2.77 -0.19
CA ALA A 201 -1.88 1.47 -0.17
C ALA A 201 -3.42 1.54 -0.13
N SER A 202 -4.01 2.70 0.20
CA SER A 202 -5.45 2.96 0.12
C SER A 202 -5.87 3.78 -1.10
N ASP A 203 -4.92 4.19 -1.96
CA ASP A 203 -5.23 4.91 -3.22
C ASP A 203 -6.25 4.10 -4.04
N PRO A 204 -7.39 4.68 -4.45
CA PRO A 204 -8.38 4.01 -5.27
C PRO A 204 -7.88 3.66 -6.68
N LEU A 205 -6.78 4.26 -7.14
CA LEU A 205 -6.18 4.03 -8.46
C LEU A 205 -7.19 4.24 -9.59
N LEU A 206 -7.93 5.35 -9.49
CA LEU A 206 -8.89 5.76 -10.50
C LEU A 206 -8.16 6.18 -11.79
N PRO A 207 -8.81 6.02 -12.96
CA PRO A 207 -8.29 6.56 -14.20
C PRO A 207 -8.25 8.10 -14.13
N THR A 208 -7.30 8.72 -14.84
CA THR A 208 -7.05 10.17 -14.81
C THR A 208 -8.31 11.01 -15.04
N ALA A 209 -9.23 10.55 -15.89
CA ALA A 209 -10.49 11.24 -16.18
C ALA A 209 -11.43 11.39 -14.97
N LEU A 210 -11.26 10.58 -13.91
CA LEU A 210 -12.08 10.60 -12.69
C LEU A 210 -11.34 11.20 -11.48
N LEU A 211 -10.06 11.56 -11.64
CA LEU A 211 -9.28 12.15 -10.57
C LEU A 211 -9.56 13.65 -10.46
N PRO A 212 -9.61 14.20 -9.23
CA PRO A 212 -9.52 15.63 -9.03
C PRO A 212 -8.24 16.20 -9.64
N ALA A 213 -8.26 17.48 -10.00
CA ALA A 213 -7.04 18.21 -10.31
C ALA A 213 -6.04 18.09 -9.13
N ASP A 214 -4.75 18.06 -9.46
CA ASP A 214 -3.65 17.99 -8.48
C ASP A 214 -3.70 16.77 -7.54
N TRP A 215 -4.11 15.62 -8.07
CA TRP A 215 -4.08 14.35 -7.33
C TRP A 215 -2.64 14.03 -6.86
N PRO A 216 -2.38 13.90 -5.55
CA PRO A 216 -1.02 13.90 -5.02
C PRO A 216 -0.28 12.57 -5.14
N ALA A 217 -0.94 11.50 -5.62
CA ALA A 217 -0.37 10.16 -5.56
C ALA A 217 0.95 10.01 -6.33
N ALA A 218 1.08 10.65 -7.51
CA ALA A 218 2.33 10.63 -8.26
C ALA A 218 3.48 11.30 -7.48
N SER A 219 3.25 12.50 -6.96
CA SER A 219 4.24 13.21 -6.12
C SER A 219 4.58 12.43 -4.85
N MET A 220 3.61 11.77 -4.22
CA MET A 220 3.83 10.89 -3.07
C MET A 220 4.73 9.71 -3.41
N ARG A 221 4.53 9.05 -4.56
CA ARG A 221 5.38 7.95 -5.01
C ARG A 221 6.79 8.43 -5.30
N THR A 222 6.95 9.56 -6.00
CA THR A 222 8.25 10.16 -6.29
C THR A 222 9.00 10.51 -5.00
N ALA A 223 8.35 11.17 -4.04
CA ALA A 223 8.97 11.53 -2.76
C ALA A 223 9.34 10.28 -1.93
N TYR A 224 8.49 9.25 -1.96
CA TYR A 224 8.80 7.99 -1.28
C TYR A 224 9.96 7.24 -1.94
N ALA A 225 10.01 7.17 -3.27
CA ALA A 225 11.13 6.57 -4.01
C ALA A 225 12.45 7.31 -3.74
N ALA A 226 12.44 8.64 -3.78
CA ALA A 226 13.61 9.45 -3.44
C ALA A 226 14.09 9.20 -2.00
N TYR A 227 13.16 9.06 -1.04
CA TYR A 227 13.50 8.69 0.33
C TYR A 227 14.08 7.27 0.42
N GLN A 228 13.56 6.30 -0.34
CA GLN A 228 14.12 4.95 -0.39
C GLN A 228 15.53 4.93 -0.98
N ASP A 229 15.81 5.72 -2.01
CA ASP A 229 17.14 5.84 -2.61
C ASP A 229 18.14 6.49 -1.65
N GLU A 230 17.73 7.56 -0.95
CA GLU A 230 18.51 8.17 0.14
C GLU A 230 18.85 7.12 1.20
N LEU A 231 17.85 6.36 1.66
CA LEU A 231 18.07 5.25 2.60
C LEU A 231 19.07 4.24 2.04
N ARG A 232 18.92 3.77 0.79
CA ARG A 232 19.83 2.78 0.20
C ARG A 232 21.28 3.29 0.19
N SER A 233 21.49 4.56 -0.16
CA SER A 233 22.81 5.19 -0.22
C SER A 233 23.56 5.18 1.13
N LEU A 234 22.84 5.30 2.25
CA LEU A 234 23.44 5.30 3.59
C LEU A 234 24.17 3.99 3.94
N TRP A 235 23.79 2.86 3.33
CA TRP A 235 24.36 1.54 3.64
C TRP A 235 25.27 1.01 2.53
N THR A 236 25.05 1.41 1.28
CA THR A 236 25.92 1.02 0.15
C THR A 236 27.30 1.68 0.21
N VAL A 237 27.39 2.90 0.74
CA VAL A 237 28.67 3.62 0.93
C VAL A 237 29.50 3.06 2.10
N ALA A 238 28.91 2.21 2.94
CA ALA A 238 29.58 1.58 4.09
C ALA A 238 30.21 0.20 3.77
N ARG A 239 30.52 -0.06 2.50
CA ARG A 239 31.20 -1.27 2.01
C ARG A 239 32.66 -1.02 1.71
#